data_AF-A0A1M5GYR8-F1
#
_entry.id   AF-A0A1M5GYR8-F1
#
_cell.length_a   1.000
_cell.length_b   1.000
_cell.length_c   1.000
_cell.angle_alpha   90.00
_cell.angle_beta   90.00
_cell.angle_gamma   90.00
#
_symmetry.space_group_name_H-M   'P 1'
#
loop_
_entity.id
_entity.type
_entity.pdbx_description
1 polymer ?
#
loop_
_entity_poly.entity_id
_entity_poly.type
_entity_poly.pdbx_seq_one_letter_code
_entity_poly.pdbx_strand_id
1 'polypeptide(L)'
;MNFDNYKVIPNYQTNKTDLFTADEEDILACEKILNVTFDEDYKEYVLQYGSGIMGGTYVRMFLPETIMLTLDEWRKRITEYWFWDEGKEVLTKDEVLKSIRIGDTFDGDEIIFLNNQYYILPRYSEMIYKAGNTLEETITWLCSSGILTEAFSEREFEPFDPADFLKNN
;
A
#
# COMPACT_ATOMS: atom_id res chain seq x y z
N MET A 1 9.25 10.30 6.36
CA MET A 1 8.93 9.14 7.23
C MET A 1 10.08 8.84 8.18
N ASN A 2 9.81 8.44 9.44
CA ASN A 2 10.91 8.09 10.38
C ASN A 2 11.42 6.66 10.16
N PHE A 3 12.41 6.51 9.28
CA PHE A 3 12.98 5.22 8.88
C PHE A 3 13.90 4.56 9.91
N ASP A 4 14.42 5.32 10.89
CA ASP A 4 15.22 4.76 11.99
C ASP A 4 14.43 3.72 12.81
N ASN A 5 13.10 3.73 12.68
CA ASN A 5 12.21 2.79 13.33
C ASN A 5 12.16 1.42 12.64
N TYR A 6 12.58 1.29 11.37
CA TYR A 6 12.37 0.06 10.60
C TYR A 6 13.64 -0.76 10.43
N LYS A 7 13.65 -1.94 11.05
CA LYS A 7 14.74 -2.90 10.94
C LYS A 7 14.52 -3.83 9.75
N VAL A 8 15.44 -3.81 8.79
CA VAL A 8 15.44 -4.80 7.68
C VAL A 8 15.78 -6.18 8.25
N ILE A 9 14.93 -7.16 7.96
CA ILE A 9 15.11 -8.56 8.32
C ILE A 9 15.24 -9.44 7.07
N PRO A 10 15.88 -10.62 7.14
CA PRO A 10 15.97 -11.51 6.00
C PRO A 10 14.61 -12.02 5.56
N ASN A 11 14.40 -12.09 4.25
CA ASN A 11 13.23 -12.73 3.66
C ASN A 11 13.13 -14.21 4.08
N TYR A 12 11.95 -14.66 4.49
CA TYR A 12 11.76 -16.01 5.06
C TYR A 12 12.01 -17.14 4.06
N GLN A 13 11.87 -16.88 2.75
CA GLN A 13 12.09 -17.87 1.69
C GLN A 13 13.55 -17.90 1.25
N THR A 14 14.18 -16.74 1.09
CA THR A 14 15.52 -16.62 0.48
C THR A 14 16.65 -16.45 1.48
N ASN A 15 16.35 -16.10 2.74
CA ASN A 15 17.30 -15.69 3.78
C ASN A 15 18.19 -14.49 3.37
N LYS A 16 17.71 -13.64 2.46
CA LYS A 16 18.43 -12.44 2.00
C LYS A 16 17.76 -11.16 2.45
N THR A 17 18.54 -10.08 2.48
CA THR A 17 18.09 -8.72 2.79
C THR A 17 18.28 -7.79 1.60
N ASP A 18 18.32 -8.34 0.37
CA ASP A 18 18.46 -7.55 -0.85
C ASP A 18 17.21 -6.65 -1.00
N LEU A 19 17.41 -5.34 -1.16
CA LEU A 19 16.33 -4.38 -1.35
C LEU A 19 16.04 -4.21 -2.85
N PHE A 20 14.77 -4.06 -3.20
CA PHE A 20 14.29 -3.88 -4.56
C PHE A 20 13.61 -2.53 -4.68
N THR A 21 14.40 -1.48 -4.86
CA THR A 21 13.94 -0.08 -4.85
C THR A 21 13.49 0.38 -6.22
N ALA A 22 12.60 1.38 -6.25
CA ALA A 22 12.35 2.18 -7.44
C ALA A 22 13.43 3.27 -7.58
N ASP A 23 13.48 3.94 -8.72
CA ASP A 23 14.22 5.19 -8.88
C ASP A 23 13.29 6.42 -9.02
N GLU A 24 13.87 7.62 -9.06
CA GLU A 24 13.10 8.86 -9.22
C GLU A 24 12.38 8.92 -10.57
N GLU A 25 12.93 8.31 -11.62
CA GLU A 25 12.32 8.31 -12.96
C GLU A 25 11.05 7.46 -12.98
N ASP A 26 11.06 6.31 -12.29
CA ASP A 26 9.88 5.44 -12.11
C ASP A 26 8.73 6.18 -11.42
N ILE A 27 9.04 6.90 -10.33
CA ILE A 27 8.06 7.69 -9.59
C ILE A 27 7.46 8.77 -10.48
N LEU A 28 8.31 9.57 -11.13
CA LEU A 28 7.87 10.68 -12.00
C LEU A 28 7.06 10.17 -13.20
N ALA A 29 7.45 9.04 -13.77
CA ALA A 29 6.71 8.41 -14.87
C ALA A 29 5.32 7.98 -14.40
N CYS A 30 5.23 7.31 -13.24
CA CYS A 30 3.96 6.89 -12.65
C CYS A 30 3.06 8.08 -12.31
N GLU A 31 3.58 9.10 -11.63
CA GLU A 31 2.87 10.34 -11.31
C GLU A 31 2.31 11.02 -12.56
N LYS A 32 3.12 11.10 -13.62
CA LYS A 32 2.71 11.70 -14.89
C LYS A 32 1.62 10.91 -15.60
N ILE A 33 1.74 9.58 -15.64
CA ILE A 33 0.77 8.72 -16.34
C ILE A 33 -0.57 8.68 -15.59
N LEU A 34 -0.51 8.59 -14.26
CA LEU A 34 -1.71 8.53 -13.41
C LEU A 34 -2.27 9.91 -13.07
N ASN A 35 -1.57 10.99 -13.45
CA ASN A 35 -1.90 12.38 -13.14
C ASN A 35 -2.13 12.58 -11.63
N VAL A 36 -1.15 12.14 -10.84
CA VAL A 36 -1.15 12.19 -9.37
C VAL A 36 0.17 12.77 -8.88
N THR A 37 0.19 13.22 -7.63
CA THR A 37 1.42 13.48 -6.88
C THR A 37 1.37 12.65 -5.62
N PHE A 38 2.33 11.74 -5.44
CA PHE A 38 2.45 10.97 -4.21
C PHE A 38 3.00 11.85 -3.09
N ASP A 39 2.69 11.50 -1.85
CA ASP A 39 3.31 12.15 -0.70
C ASP A 39 4.78 11.75 -0.58
N GLU A 40 5.54 12.59 0.13
CA GLU A 40 6.98 12.40 0.27
C GLU A 40 7.35 11.12 1.03
N ASP A 41 6.54 10.67 1.99
CA ASP A 41 6.83 9.44 2.74
C ASP A 41 6.80 8.21 1.82
N TYR A 42 5.85 8.15 0.87
CA TYR A 42 5.81 7.08 -0.14
C TYR A 42 7.02 7.12 -1.06
N LYS A 43 7.41 8.31 -1.54
CA LYS A 43 8.58 8.47 -2.41
C LYS A 43 9.85 8.01 -1.69
N GLU A 44 10.06 8.47 -0.47
CA GLU A 44 11.19 8.04 0.35
C GLU A 44 11.16 6.51 0.60
N TYR A 45 9.98 5.95 0.85
CA TYR A 45 9.82 4.51 1.08
C TYR A 45 10.27 3.69 -0.14
N VAL A 46 9.79 4.02 -1.34
CA VAL A 46 10.12 3.23 -2.54
C VAL A 46 11.58 3.41 -2.99
N LEU A 47 12.20 4.55 -2.66
CA LEU A 47 13.61 4.83 -2.93
C LEU A 47 14.57 4.16 -1.93
N GLN A 48 14.18 4.03 -0.66
CA GLN A 48 15.07 3.51 0.40
C GLN A 48 14.83 2.04 0.73
N TYR A 49 13.59 1.58 0.72
CA TYR A 49 13.22 0.21 1.08
C TYR A 49 12.71 -0.58 -0.13
N GLY A 50 11.82 0.03 -0.92
CA GLY A 50 11.28 -0.58 -2.12
C GLY A 50 10.26 -1.68 -1.84
N SER A 51 10.36 -2.78 -2.59
CA SER A 51 9.43 -3.91 -2.50
C SER A 51 9.67 -4.74 -1.23
N GLY A 52 8.64 -4.85 -0.39
CA GLY A 52 8.70 -5.59 0.86
C GLY A 52 7.43 -5.49 1.70
N ILE A 53 7.46 -6.16 2.85
CA ILE A 53 6.41 -6.16 3.85
C ILE A 53 6.89 -5.44 5.10
N MET A 54 6.08 -4.51 5.60
CA MET A 54 6.37 -3.64 6.74
C MET A 54 5.40 -3.92 7.91
N GLY A 55 5.84 -3.59 9.12
CA GLY A 55 4.99 -3.67 10.31
C GLY A 55 4.80 -5.12 10.75
N GLY A 56 5.91 -5.83 11.00
CA GLY A 56 5.85 -7.22 11.45
C GLY A 56 5.23 -8.16 10.41
N THR A 57 5.51 -7.92 9.13
CA THR A 57 4.98 -8.68 7.97
C THR A 57 3.48 -8.48 7.67
N TYR A 58 2.91 -7.32 8.03
CA TYR A 58 1.49 -7.04 7.81
C TYR A 58 1.18 -6.22 6.55
N VAL A 59 1.91 -5.13 6.29
CA VAL A 59 1.57 -4.13 5.27
C VAL A 59 2.52 -4.23 4.08
N ARG A 60 2.00 -4.27 2.86
CA ARG A 60 2.79 -4.26 1.62
C ARG A 60 2.46 -3.03 0.82
N MET A 61 3.48 -2.24 0.50
CA MET A 61 3.35 -1.10 -0.41
C MET A 61 3.88 -1.49 -1.78
N PHE A 62 3.17 -1.09 -2.83
CA PHE A 62 3.51 -1.41 -4.21
C PHE A 62 4.52 -0.41 -4.76
N LEU A 63 5.43 -0.90 -5.58
CA LEU A 63 6.31 -0.04 -6.37
C LEU A 63 5.52 0.66 -7.49
N PRO A 64 5.99 1.80 -8.01
CA PRO A 64 5.36 2.50 -9.13
C PRO A 64 5.05 1.59 -10.32
N GLU A 65 5.99 0.72 -10.70
CA GLU A 65 5.78 -0.26 -11.78
C GLU A 65 4.63 -1.25 -11.46
N THR A 66 4.60 -1.79 -10.23
CA THR A 66 3.54 -2.72 -9.78
C THR A 66 2.16 -2.06 -9.80
N ILE A 67 2.08 -0.78 -9.39
CA ILE A 67 0.84 0.01 -9.47
C ILE A 67 0.40 0.09 -10.94
N MET A 68 1.30 0.50 -11.83
CA MET A 68 1.00 0.66 -13.25
C MET A 68 0.52 -0.63 -13.92
N LEU A 69 1.14 -1.78 -13.58
CA LEU A 69 0.79 -3.07 -14.16
C LEU A 69 -0.56 -3.61 -13.67
N THR A 70 -0.94 -3.34 -12.42
CA THR A 70 -2.11 -3.98 -11.78
C THR A 70 -3.35 -3.09 -11.68
N LEU A 71 -3.23 -1.78 -11.93
CA LEU A 71 -4.31 -0.80 -11.70
C LEU A 71 -5.57 -1.08 -12.53
N ASP A 72 -5.41 -1.43 -13.81
CA ASP A 72 -6.54 -1.65 -14.71
C ASP A 72 -7.34 -2.90 -14.34
N GLU A 73 -6.64 -3.98 -13.98
CA GLU A 73 -7.27 -5.20 -13.49
C GLU A 73 -7.98 -4.95 -12.16
N TRP A 74 -7.31 -4.23 -11.25
CA TRP A 74 -7.91 -3.83 -9.99
C TRP A 74 -9.21 -3.04 -10.19
N ARG A 75 -9.21 -2.02 -11.06
CA ARG A 75 -10.41 -1.22 -11.39
C ARG A 75 -11.53 -2.07 -11.99
N LYS A 76 -11.21 -3.03 -12.85
CA LYS A 76 -12.20 -3.98 -13.41
C LYS A 76 -12.85 -4.80 -12.28
N ARG A 77 -12.04 -5.35 -11.37
CA ARG A 77 -12.57 -6.09 -10.20
C ARG A 77 -13.46 -5.22 -9.33
N ILE A 78 -13.06 -3.98 -9.00
CA ILE A 78 -13.91 -3.06 -8.22
C ILE A 78 -15.21 -2.70 -8.95
N THR A 79 -15.16 -2.59 -10.28
CA THR A 79 -16.35 -2.32 -11.09
C THR A 79 -17.33 -3.48 -11.03
N GLU A 80 -16.85 -4.71 -11.17
CA GLU A 80 -17.65 -5.94 -11.21
C GLU A 80 -18.12 -6.40 -9.82
N TYR A 81 -17.27 -6.28 -8.81
CA TYR A 81 -17.46 -6.80 -7.45
C TYR A 81 -17.28 -5.69 -6.42
N TRP A 82 -18.24 -4.76 -6.36
CA TRP A 82 -18.25 -3.73 -5.33
C TRP A 82 -18.73 -4.27 -3.99
N PHE A 83 -18.02 -3.95 -2.91
CA PHE A 83 -18.28 -4.48 -1.57
C PHE A 83 -18.55 -3.40 -0.50
N TRP A 84 -17.96 -2.20 -0.61
CA TRP A 84 -17.95 -1.22 0.48
C TRP A 84 -19.13 -0.23 0.48
N ASP A 85 -20.36 -0.73 0.45
CA ASP A 85 -21.56 0.12 0.39
C ASP A 85 -21.82 0.92 1.68
N GLU A 86 -21.46 0.37 2.85
CA GLU A 86 -21.59 1.08 4.13
C GLU A 86 -20.59 2.25 4.26
N GLY A 87 -19.45 2.18 3.57
CA GLY A 87 -18.41 3.22 3.55
C GLY A 87 -18.68 4.43 2.64
N LYS A 88 -19.83 4.48 1.96
CA LYS A 88 -20.14 5.51 0.94
C LYS A 88 -20.08 6.97 1.42
N GLU A 89 -20.29 7.19 2.72
CA GLU A 89 -20.21 8.53 3.33
C GLU A 89 -18.75 9.01 3.46
N VAL A 90 -17.79 8.09 3.36
CA VAL A 90 -16.35 8.38 3.33
C VAL A 90 -15.86 8.49 1.89
N LEU A 91 -16.12 7.47 1.06
CA LEU A 91 -15.85 7.48 -0.37
C LEU A 91 -16.93 6.72 -1.14
N THR A 92 -17.40 7.32 -2.22
CA THR A 92 -18.27 6.65 -3.19
C THR A 92 -17.48 5.66 -4.05
N LYS A 93 -18.17 4.69 -4.66
CA LYS A 93 -17.56 3.77 -5.64
C LYS A 93 -16.83 4.51 -6.77
N ASP A 94 -17.40 5.61 -7.26
CA ASP A 94 -16.79 6.41 -8.31
C ASP A 94 -15.50 7.10 -7.87
N GLU A 95 -15.39 7.48 -6.60
CA GLU A 95 -14.16 8.04 -6.02
C GLU A 95 -13.11 6.94 -5.82
N VAL A 96 -13.52 5.75 -5.35
CA VAL A 96 -12.60 4.60 -5.27
C VAL A 96 -12.07 4.23 -6.65
N LEU A 97 -12.89 4.20 -7.70
CA LEU A 97 -12.42 3.91 -9.06
C LEU A 97 -11.45 4.96 -9.61
N LYS A 98 -11.50 6.21 -9.11
CA LYS A 98 -10.53 7.28 -9.44
C LYS A 98 -9.26 7.21 -8.61
N SER A 99 -9.27 6.51 -7.49
CA SER A 99 -8.11 6.32 -6.63
C SER A 99 -7.07 5.39 -7.25
N ILE A 100 -5.92 5.30 -6.56
CA ILE A 100 -4.81 4.42 -6.91
C ILE A 100 -4.64 3.43 -5.78
N ARG A 101 -4.73 2.12 -6.07
CA ARG A 101 -4.33 1.10 -5.10
C ARG A 101 -2.81 1.09 -5.00
N ILE A 102 -2.31 1.48 -3.84
CA ILE A 102 -0.88 1.71 -3.57
C ILE A 102 -0.29 0.64 -2.65
N GLY A 103 -1.12 -0.21 -2.07
CA GLY A 103 -0.67 -1.32 -1.25
C GLY A 103 -1.83 -2.18 -0.78
N ASP A 104 -1.51 -3.16 0.04
CA ASP A 104 -2.47 -4.02 0.73
C ASP A 104 -1.90 -4.53 2.07
N THR A 105 -2.76 -5.18 2.85
CA THR A 105 -2.35 -5.98 4.00
C THR A 105 -2.27 -7.46 3.62
N PHE A 106 -1.54 -8.26 4.40
CA PHE A 106 -1.47 -9.69 4.20
C PHE A 106 -2.85 -10.38 4.29
N ASP A 107 -3.76 -9.82 5.09
CA ASP A 107 -5.15 -10.29 5.19
C ASP A 107 -6.01 -9.87 3.99
N GLY A 108 -5.53 -8.95 3.16
CA GLY A 108 -6.15 -8.53 1.90
C GLY A 108 -6.97 -7.25 1.99
N ASP A 109 -6.76 -6.44 3.02
CA ASP A 109 -7.27 -5.06 3.04
C ASP A 109 -6.50 -4.25 2.01
N GLU A 110 -7.17 -3.37 1.28
CA GLU A 110 -6.53 -2.59 0.21
C GLU A 110 -6.27 -1.16 0.68
N ILE A 111 -5.09 -0.65 0.36
CA ILE A 111 -4.66 0.70 0.67
C ILE A 111 -4.78 1.51 -0.61
N ILE A 112 -5.61 2.55 -0.59
CA ILE A 112 -5.82 3.42 -1.74
C ILE A 112 -5.42 4.86 -1.44
N PHE A 113 -4.95 5.55 -2.47
CA PHE A 113 -4.54 6.94 -2.43
C PHE A 113 -5.41 7.78 -3.37
N LEU A 114 -5.99 8.87 -2.84
CA LEU A 114 -6.82 9.81 -3.57
C LEU A 114 -6.67 11.22 -3.00
N ASN A 115 -6.36 12.21 -3.83
CA ASN A 115 -6.27 13.63 -3.45
C ASN A 115 -5.41 13.88 -2.20
N ASN A 116 -4.22 13.28 -2.15
CA ASN A 116 -3.26 13.44 -1.05
C ASN A 116 -3.77 12.90 0.30
N GLN A 117 -4.62 11.88 0.24
CA GLN A 117 -5.19 11.18 1.39
C GLN A 117 -5.20 9.67 1.14
N TYR A 118 -4.96 8.93 2.22
CA TYR A 118 -4.96 7.47 2.25
C TYR A 118 -6.25 6.95 2.87
N TYR A 119 -6.76 5.88 2.28
CA TYR A 119 -7.94 5.18 2.75
C TYR A 119 -7.69 3.68 2.74
N ILE A 120 -8.38 2.99 3.65
CA ILE A 120 -8.36 1.53 3.73
C ILE A 120 -9.71 1.00 3.30
N LEU A 121 -9.66 0.01 2.41
CA LEU A 121 -10.79 -0.80 1.97
C LEU A 121 -10.63 -2.19 2.60
N PRO A 122 -11.27 -2.46 3.75
CA PRO A 122 -11.08 -3.70 4.48
C PRO A 122 -11.65 -4.90 3.73
N ARG A 123 -11.02 -6.06 3.87
CA ARG A 123 -11.53 -7.30 3.26
C ARG A 123 -12.83 -7.79 3.91
N TYR A 124 -12.92 -7.64 5.24
CA TYR A 124 -13.98 -8.26 6.06
C TYR A 124 -15.01 -7.26 6.59
N SER A 125 -14.99 -6.02 6.09
CA SER A 125 -15.93 -4.97 6.48
C SER A 125 -16.29 -4.11 5.28
N GLU A 126 -17.57 -3.75 5.15
CA GLU A 126 -18.07 -2.86 4.09
C GLU A 126 -17.79 -1.37 4.38
N MET A 127 -17.23 -1.05 5.56
CA MET A 127 -16.84 0.31 5.93
C MET A 127 -15.53 0.72 5.23
N ILE A 128 -15.40 1.99 4.88
CA ILE A 128 -14.14 2.60 4.38
C ILE A 128 -13.57 3.46 5.50
N TYR A 129 -12.26 3.36 5.73
CA TYR A 129 -11.58 4.14 6.75
C TYR A 129 -10.62 5.16 6.14
N LYS A 130 -10.60 6.37 6.69
CA LYS A 130 -9.58 7.36 6.40
C LYS A 130 -8.36 7.09 7.30
N ALA A 131 -7.22 6.81 6.70
CA ALA A 131 -6.02 6.38 7.42
C ALA A 131 -5.07 7.54 7.73
N GLY A 132 -4.95 8.51 6.82
CA GLY A 132 -4.04 9.63 7.00
C GLY A 132 -3.81 10.43 5.72
N ASN A 133 -2.88 11.37 5.79
CA ASN A 133 -2.42 12.21 4.70
C ASN A 133 -1.01 11.85 4.22
N THR A 134 -0.28 11.06 5.00
CA THR A 134 1.04 10.54 4.64
C THR A 134 1.10 9.02 4.81
N LEU A 135 2.09 8.39 4.19
CA LEU A 135 2.32 6.95 4.35
C LEU A 135 2.63 6.58 5.81
N GLU A 136 3.40 7.39 6.55
CA GLU A 136 3.70 7.11 7.96
C GLU A 136 2.45 7.12 8.85
N GLU A 137 1.55 8.09 8.67
CA GLU A 137 0.27 8.12 9.38
C GLU A 137 -0.58 6.88 9.07
N THR A 138 -0.60 6.48 7.81
CA THR A 138 -1.35 5.32 7.31
C THR A 138 -0.85 4.02 7.91
N ILE A 139 0.47 3.80 7.90
CA ILE A 139 1.09 2.63 8.53
C ILE A 139 0.83 2.63 10.04
N THR A 140 0.94 3.78 10.68
CA THR A 140 0.66 3.93 12.12
C THR A 140 -0.79 3.56 12.44
N TRP A 141 -1.74 4.00 11.61
CA TRP A 141 -3.15 3.64 11.73
C TRP A 141 -3.37 2.13 11.57
N LEU A 142 -2.77 1.52 10.54
CA LEU A 142 -2.87 0.08 10.27
C LEU A 142 -2.31 -0.76 11.43
N CYS A 143 -1.19 -0.35 12.02
CA CYS A 143 -0.52 -1.13 13.07
C CYS A 143 -1.08 -0.85 14.48
N SER A 144 -1.72 0.30 14.71
CA SER A 144 -1.99 0.78 16.08
C SER A 144 -3.45 1.13 16.37
N SER A 145 -4.32 1.20 15.36
CA SER A 145 -5.73 1.58 15.56
C SER A 145 -6.54 0.52 16.33
N GLY A 146 -6.15 -0.76 16.25
CA GLY A 146 -6.94 -1.86 16.81
C GLY A 146 -8.25 -2.14 16.06
N ILE A 147 -8.46 -1.53 14.88
CA ILE A 147 -9.72 -1.62 14.12
C ILE A 147 -9.74 -2.86 13.22
N LEU A 148 -8.67 -3.08 12.45
CA LEU A 148 -8.59 -4.20 11.49
C LEU A 148 -7.93 -5.44 12.07
N THR A 149 -6.93 -5.23 12.93
CA THR A 149 -6.19 -6.28 13.63
C THR A 149 -5.77 -5.79 15.01
N GLU A 150 -5.29 -6.70 15.87
CA GLU A 150 -4.73 -6.34 17.17
C GLU A 150 -3.53 -5.42 16.99
N ALA A 151 -3.40 -4.40 17.86
CA ALA A 151 -2.31 -3.45 17.75
C ALA A 151 -0.95 -4.13 18.00
N PHE A 152 0.03 -3.84 17.15
CA PHE A 152 1.36 -4.44 17.23
C PHE A 152 2.46 -3.39 17.06
N SER A 153 3.58 -3.61 17.76
CA SER A 153 4.66 -2.62 17.92
C SER A 153 5.87 -2.89 17.02
N GLU A 154 5.86 -4.04 16.36
CA GLU A 154 6.88 -4.52 15.46
C GLU A 154 7.02 -3.56 14.28
N ARG A 155 8.27 -3.19 13.98
CA ARG A 155 8.65 -2.32 12.87
C ARG A 155 9.79 -3.00 12.11
N GLU A 156 9.51 -4.21 11.66
CA GLU A 156 10.40 -4.96 10.79
C GLU A 156 10.01 -4.74 9.32
N PHE A 157 11.01 -4.78 8.45
CA PHE A 157 10.84 -4.75 7.00
C PHE A 157 11.44 -6.00 6.39
N GLU A 158 10.62 -6.78 5.70
CA GLU A 158 11.02 -7.98 4.98
C GLU A 158 10.97 -7.74 3.46
N PRO A 159 12.12 -7.67 2.77
CA PRO A 159 12.11 -7.46 1.32
C PRO A 159 11.60 -8.68 0.57
N PHE A 160 11.02 -8.49 -0.61
CA PHE A 160 10.72 -9.56 -1.55
C PHE A 160 10.98 -9.11 -3.00
N ASP A 161 11.22 -10.08 -3.89
CA ASP A 161 11.37 -9.79 -5.31
C ASP A 161 10.00 -9.40 -5.90
N PRO A 162 9.82 -8.20 -6.48
CA PRO A 162 8.55 -7.77 -7.05
C PRO A 162 8.03 -8.74 -8.14
N ALA A 163 8.92 -9.49 -8.80
CA ALA A 163 8.51 -10.52 -9.77
C ALA A 163 7.75 -11.68 -9.10
N ASP A 164 7.99 -11.96 -7.81
CA ASP A 164 7.25 -12.99 -7.07
C ASP A 164 5.83 -12.53 -6.70
N PHE A 165 5.61 -11.22 -6.55
CA PHE A 165 4.27 -10.66 -6.40
C PHE A 165 3.45 -10.83 -7.70
N LEU A 166 4.06 -10.55 -8.85
CA LEU A 166 3.40 -10.65 -10.16
C LEU A 166 3.09 -12.08 -10.61
N LYS A 167 3.76 -13.10 -10.05
CA LYS A 167 3.45 -14.52 -10.36
C LYS A 167 2.20 -15.03 -9.64
N ASN A 168 1.82 -14.38 -8.54
CA ASN A 168 0.80 -14.84 -7.60
C ASN A 168 -0.48 -13.99 -7.62
N ASN A 169 -0.52 -12.94 -8.43
CA ASN A 169 -1.69 -12.09 -8.70
C ASN A 169 -1.99 -12.12 -10.19
#